data_AF-A0A9D8PU95-F1
#
_entry.id   AF-A0A9D8PU95-F1
#
_cell.length_a   1.000
_cell.length_b   1.000
_cell.length_c   1.000
_cell.angle_alpha   90.00
_cell.angle_beta   90.00
_cell.angle_gamma   90.00
#
_symmetry.space_group_name_H-M   'P 1'
#
loop_
_entity.id
_entity.type
_entity.pdbx_description
1 polymer ?
#
loop_
_entity_poly.entity_id
_entity_poly.type
_entity_poly.pdbx_seq_one_letter_code
_entity_poly.pdbx_strand_id
1 'polypeptide(L)'
;MDLLIGLDPGGKRNFGWCIVAHRVHMPSRPIASGLADNASEAIVAALCCVPHDGRLVAAGIDAPLFWSRKGPRIADKRVRDAIHRAGAPHASGTVQDVNSLRGACLVQGMLAGLELRERFPSLP
;
A
#
# COMPACT_ATOMS: atom_id res chain seq x y z
N MET A 1 -15.92 16.71 -8.72
CA MET A 1 -16.14 15.84 -7.53
C MET A 1 -14.81 15.55 -6.84
N ASP A 2 -14.71 15.71 -5.52
CA ASP A 2 -13.46 15.39 -4.80
C ASP A 2 -13.35 13.89 -4.49
N LEU A 3 -12.15 13.34 -4.68
CA LEU A 3 -11.86 11.92 -4.67
C LEU A 3 -10.62 11.60 -3.83
N LEU A 4 -10.63 10.41 -3.23
CA LEU A 4 -9.50 9.84 -2.51
C LEU A 4 -9.00 8.62 -3.29
N ILE A 5 -7.70 8.42 -3.34
CA ILE A 5 -7.10 7.17 -3.83
C ILE A 5 -6.57 6.35 -2.66
N GLY A 6 -6.90 5.07 -2.61
CA GLY A 6 -6.37 4.11 -1.66
C GLY A 6 -5.46 3.11 -2.37
N LEU A 7 -4.32 2.81 -1.78
CA LEU A 7 -3.32 1.89 -2.31
C LEU A 7 -2.91 0.93 -1.20
N ASP A 8 -3.00 -0.37 -1.47
CA ASP A 8 -2.53 -1.45 -0.61
C ASP A 8 -1.41 -2.18 -1.35
N PRO A 9 -0.15 -1.74 -1.15
CA PRO A 9 0.97 -2.30 -1.88
C PRO A 9 1.14 -3.78 -1.64
N GLY A 10 1.45 -4.52 -2.70
CA GLY A 10 1.71 -5.95 -2.65
C GLY A 10 2.66 -6.41 -3.74
N GLY A 11 2.62 -7.70 -4.06
CA GLY A 11 3.36 -8.29 -5.18
C GLY A 11 2.48 -8.51 -6.41
N LYS A 12 2.99 -9.32 -7.36
CA LYS A 12 2.29 -9.70 -8.58
C LYS A 12 0.83 -10.13 -8.32
N ARG A 13 -0.13 -9.49 -9.03
CA ARG A 13 -1.59 -9.60 -8.91
C ARG A 13 -2.14 -9.36 -7.50
N ASN A 14 -1.39 -8.67 -6.66
CA ASN A 14 -1.73 -8.52 -5.25
C ASN A 14 -1.48 -7.08 -4.74
N PHE A 15 -1.28 -6.13 -5.65
CA PHE A 15 -1.30 -4.70 -5.33
C PHE A 15 -2.75 -4.21 -5.43
N GLY A 16 -3.38 -3.92 -4.30
CA GLY A 16 -4.74 -3.39 -4.23
C GLY A 16 -4.81 -1.90 -4.50
N TRP A 17 -5.85 -1.46 -5.21
CA TRP A 17 -6.16 -0.04 -5.36
C TRP A 17 -7.65 0.23 -5.29
N CYS A 18 -8.02 1.45 -4.88
CA CYS A 18 -9.39 1.92 -4.94
C CYS A 18 -9.47 3.45 -5.16
N ILE A 19 -10.57 3.88 -5.75
CA ILE A 19 -11.00 5.28 -5.82
C ILE A 19 -12.27 5.42 -4.99
N VAL A 20 -12.31 6.41 -4.11
CA VAL A 20 -13.41 6.63 -3.19
C VAL A 20 -13.89 8.06 -3.30
N ALA A 21 -15.21 8.25 -3.30
CA ALA A 21 -15.81 9.57 -3.21
C ALA A 21 -15.49 10.24 -1.86
N HIS A 22 -14.86 11.42 -1.87
CA HIS A 22 -14.72 12.20 -0.64
C HIS A 22 -16.10 12.71 -0.19
N ARG A 23 -16.46 12.47 1.07
CA ARG A 23 -17.72 12.92 1.68
C ARG A 23 -17.43 13.41 3.09
N VAL A 24 -18.11 14.49 3.49
CA VAL A 24 -18.05 15.03 4.86
C VAL A 24 -18.61 14.03 5.88
N HIS A 25 -19.60 13.24 5.48
CA HIS A 25 -20.24 12.23 6.33
C HIS A 25 -20.00 10.82 5.79
N MET A 26 -19.70 9.90 6.71
CA MET A 26 -19.50 8.48 6.45
C MET A 26 -20.84 7.74 6.27
N PRO A 27 -20.87 6.59 5.57
CA PRO A 27 -19.73 5.93 4.92
C PRO A 27 -19.37 6.55 3.56
N SER A 28 -18.08 6.62 3.28
CA SER A 28 -17.59 6.86 1.93
C SER A 28 -17.94 5.67 1.02
N ARG A 29 -18.16 5.93 -0.27
CA ARG A 29 -18.54 4.88 -1.24
C ARG A 29 -17.39 4.66 -2.23
N PRO A 30 -16.93 3.41 -2.42
CA PRO A 30 -16.01 3.08 -3.51
C PRO A 30 -16.65 3.40 -4.85
N ILE A 31 -15.89 4.05 -5.73
CA ILE A 31 -16.25 4.28 -7.13
C ILE A 31 -15.70 3.14 -7.98
N ALA A 32 -14.45 2.76 -7.74
CA ALA A 32 -13.77 1.67 -8.41
C ALA A 32 -12.71 1.05 -7.51
N SER A 33 -12.36 -0.20 -7.77
CA SER A 33 -11.27 -0.90 -7.10
C SER A 33 -10.75 -2.03 -7.98
N GLY A 34 -9.52 -2.44 -7.75
CA GLY A 34 -8.94 -3.56 -8.48
C GLY A 34 -7.62 -4.04 -7.89
N LEU A 35 -7.00 -4.95 -8.63
CA LEU A 35 -5.68 -5.49 -8.36
C LEU A 35 -4.76 -5.15 -9.53
N ALA A 36 -3.47 -4.98 -9.24
CA ALA A 36 -2.40 -4.78 -10.20
C ALA A 36 -1.16 -5.59 -9.81
N ASP A 37 -0.16 -5.64 -10.69
CA ASP A 37 1.10 -6.33 -10.40
C ASP A 37 2.09 -5.45 -9.60
N ASN A 38 1.95 -4.13 -9.67
CA ASN A 38 2.85 -3.14 -9.07
C ASN A 38 2.19 -1.75 -8.90
N ALA A 39 2.90 -0.83 -8.24
CA ALA A 39 2.45 0.53 -7.95
C ALA A 39 2.05 1.34 -9.19
N SER A 40 2.85 1.29 -10.25
CA SER A 40 2.60 2.11 -11.44
C SER A 40 1.35 1.67 -12.18
N GLU A 41 1.19 0.36 -12.36
CA GLU A 41 -0.04 -0.21 -12.93
C GLU A 41 -1.26 0.09 -12.06
N ALA A 42 -1.14 0.02 -10.73
CA ALA A 42 -2.22 0.35 -9.81
C ALA A 42 -2.65 1.82 -9.94
N ILE A 43 -1.69 2.75 -9.98
CA ILE A 43 -1.96 4.18 -10.15
C ILE A 43 -2.61 4.45 -11.50
N VAL A 44 -2.07 3.88 -12.59
CA VAL A 44 -2.66 4.04 -13.93
C VAL A 44 -4.09 3.51 -13.96
N ALA A 45 -4.32 2.29 -13.47
CA ALA A 45 -5.66 1.69 -13.43
C ALA A 45 -6.65 2.52 -12.61
N ALA A 46 -6.23 3.01 -11.44
CA ALA A 46 -7.05 3.85 -10.59
C ALA A 46 -7.40 5.19 -11.28
N LEU A 47 -6.43 5.82 -11.95
CA LEU A 47 -6.63 7.08 -12.67
C LEU A 47 -7.55 6.93 -13.88
N CYS A 48 -7.53 5.79 -14.58
CA CYS A 48 -8.49 5.51 -15.64
C CYS A 48 -9.95 5.44 -15.15
N CYS A 49 -10.17 5.25 -13.84
CA CYS A 49 -11.50 5.23 -13.23
C CYS A 49 -11.91 6.59 -12.63
N VAL A 50 -11.06 7.62 -12.73
CA VAL A 50 -11.42 8.97 -12.27
C VAL A 50 -12.34 9.62 -13.31
N PRO A 51 -13.56 10.05 -12.94
CA PRO A 51 -14.44 10.80 -13.82
C PRO A 51 -13.78 12.08 -14.35
N HIS A 52 -14.20 12.55 -15.51
CA HIS A 52 -13.63 13.76 -16.14
C HIS A 52 -13.71 15.01 -15.24
N ASP A 53 -14.75 15.13 -14.40
CA ASP A 53 -14.93 16.22 -13.43
C ASP A 53 -14.37 15.86 -12.03
N GLY A 54 -13.72 14.71 -11.89
CA GLY A 54 -13.13 14.20 -10.67
C GLY A 54 -11.80 14.87 -10.35
N ARG A 55 -11.57 15.18 -9.07
CA ARG A 55 -10.32 15.74 -8.55
C ARG A 55 -9.82 14.88 -7.40
N LEU A 56 -8.62 14.32 -7.52
CA LEU A 56 -7.95 13.66 -6.41
C LEU A 56 -7.47 14.72 -5.39
N VAL A 57 -7.86 14.54 -4.13
CA VAL A 57 -7.54 15.49 -3.04
C VAL A 57 -6.66 14.88 -1.95
N ALA A 58 -6.50 13.56 -1.89
CA ALA A 58 -5.58 12.88 -0.99
C ALA A 58 -5.32 11.43 -1.43
N ALA A 59 -4.21 10.86 -0.95
CA ALA A 59 -3.91 9.44 -1.06
C ALA A 59 -3.76 8.77 0.31
N GLY A 60 -4.26 7.55 0.44
CA GLY A 60 -3.92 6.63 1.52
C GLY A 60 -3.09 5.47 1.00
N ILE A 61 -1.94 5.20 1.63
CA ILE A 61 -1.05 4.09 1.29
C ILE A 61 -0.92 3.17 2.50
N ASP A 62 -1.40 1.93 2.40
CA ASP A 62 -1.29 0.92 3.45
C ASP A 62 0.07 0.22 3.41
N ALA A 63 1.13 0.97 3.75
CA ALA A 63 2.49 0.46 3.80
C ALA A 63 3.15 0.72 5.17
N PRO A 64 3.79 -0.30 5.78
CA PRO A 64 4.50 -0.14 7.05
C PRO A 64 5.84 0.58 6.83
N LEU A 65 5.88 1.91 6.93
CA LEU A 65 7.09 2.73 6.67
C LEU A 65 8.15 2.68 7.79
N PHE A 66 8.67 1.49 8.14
CA PHE A 66 9.73 1.31 9.16
C PHE A 66 11.11 1.02 8.53
N TRP A 67 12.15 1.81 8.87
CA TRP A 67 13.47 1.78 8.21
C TRP A 67 14.62 1.43 9.18
N SER A 68 15.43 0.40 8.88
CA SER A 68 16.66 0.03 9.61
C SER A 68 17.85 -0.12 8.64
N ARG A 69 19.01 0.50 8.94
CA ARG A 69 20.20 0.54 8.04
C ARG A 69 21.12 -0.69 8.10
N LYS A 70 20.93 -1.62 9.03
CA LYS A 70 21.90 -2.70 9.33
C LYS A 70 21.34 -4.12 9.07
N GLY A 71 20.34 -4.22 8.21
CA GLY A 71 19.63 -5.48 7.95
C GLY A 71 18.53 -5.77 8.99
N PRO A 72 18.01 -7.02 9.01
CA PRO A 72 16.92 -7.40 9.89
C PRO A 72 17.29 -7.16 11.35
N ARG A 73 16.34 -6.67 12.17
CA ARG A 73 16.60 -6.61 13.61
C ARG A 73 16.72 -8.06 14.11
N ILE A 74 17.81 -8.37 14.80
CA ILE A 74 18.01 -9.70 15.41
C ILE A 74 16.81 -10.07 16.31
N ALA A 75 16.18 -9.06 16.93
CA ALA A 75 14.92 -9.21 17.65
C ALA A 75 13.80 -9.79 16.76
N ASP A 76 13.57 -9.24 15.57
CA ASP A 76 12.52 -9.70 14.66
C ASP A 76 12.75 -11.17 14.26
N LYS A 77 14.00 -11.53 13.93
CA LYS A 77 14.37 -12.91 13.63
C LYS A 77 14.11 -13.85 14.81
N ARG A 78 14.53 -13.46 16.03
CA ARG A 78 14.34 -14.28 17.23
C ARG A 78 12.85 -14.50 17.54
N VAL A 79 12.02 -13.47 17.35
CA VAL A 79 10.57 -13.57 17.54
C VAL A 79 9.94 -14.46 16.46
N ARG A 80 10.32 -14.33 15.17
CA ARG A 80 9.86 -15.26 14.11
C ARG A 80 10.23 -16.71 14.41
N ASP A 81 11.48 -16.95 14.81
CA ASP A 81 11.98 -18.27 15.14
C ASP A 81 11.19 -18.87 16.33
N ALA A 82 10.83 -18.05 17.33
CA ALA A 82 10.04 -18.49 18.47
C ALA A 82 8.57 -18.78 18.10
N ILE A 83 7.94 -17.92 17.30
CA ILE A 83 6.56 -18.08 16.82
C ILE A 83 6.43 -19.31 15.91
N HIS A 84 7.43 -19.54 15.05
CA HIS A 84 7.49 -20.74 14.23
C HIS A 84 7.58 -22.00 15.08
N ARG A 85 8.46 -22.01 16.09
CA ARG A 85 8.56 -23.12 17.06
C ARG A 85 7.28 -23.34 17.87
N ALA A 86 6.49 -22.30 18.09
CA ALA A 86 5.18 -22.39 18.75
C ALA A 86 4.06 -22.93 17.84
N GLY A 87 4.36 -23.28 16.59
CA GLY A 87 3.42 -23.93 15.67
C GLY A 87 2.62 -22.98 14.78
N ALA A 88 2.99 -21.70 14.71
CA ALA A 88 2.30 -20.77 13.82
C ALA A 88 2.55 -21.14 12.34
N PRO A 89 1.49 -21.30 11.52
CA PRO A 89 1.62 -21.73 10.12
C PRO A 89 2.33 -20.69 9.24
N HIS A 90 2.32 -19.42 9.64
CA HIS A 90 2.90 -18.31 8.88
C HIS A 90 3.70 -17.35 9.78
N ALA A 91 4.74 -17.87 10.44
CA ALA A 91 5.59 -17.08 11.34
C ALA A 91 6.27 -15.86 10.69
N SER A 92 6.49 -15.90 9.37
CA SER A 92 6.97 -14.75 8.58
C SER A 92 5.94 -13.62 8.48
N GLY A 93 4.65 -13.90 8.69
CA GLY A 93 3.56 -12.92 8.70
C GLY A 93 3.32 -12.25 10.05
N THR A 94 3.79 -12.84 11.15
CA THR A 94 3.61 -12.30 12.51
C THR A 94 4.63 -11.24 12.90
N VAL A 95 5.78 -11.19 12.24
CA VAL A 95 6.81 -10.18 12.45
C VAL A 95 7.27 -9.74 11.07
N GLN A 96 7.25 -8.43 10.78
CA GLN A 96 7.53 -7.92 9.44
C GLN A 96 9.04 -7.81 9.17
N ASP A 97 9.48 -8.03 7.92
CA ASP A 97 10.88 -7.88 7.46
C ASP A 97 10.91 -7.22 6.08
N VAL A 98 11.92 -6.39 5.82
CA VAL A 98 12.11 -5.64 4.57
C VAL A 98 12.43 -6.55 3.37
N ASN A 99 12.97 -7.75 3.61
CA ASN A 99 13.22 -8.76 2.57
C ASN A 99 12.16 -9.87 2.54
N SER A 100 10.89 -9.51 2.74
CA SER A 100 9.75 -10.43 2.64
C SER A 100 8.71 -9.89 1.65
N LEU A 101 7.66 -10.65 1.34
CA LEU A 101 6.50 -10.15 0.57
C LEU A 101 5.93 -8.85 1.17
N ARG A 102 6.00 -8.68 2.50
CA ARG A 102 5.63 -7.44 3.20
C ARG A 102 6.69 -6.34 3.12
N GLY A 103 7.94 -6.72 2.89
CA GLY A 103 9.02 -5.81 2.53
C GLY A 103 8.93 -5.31 1.08
N ALA A 104 8.37 -6.12 0.17
CA ALA A 104 7.94 -5.62 -1.13
C ALA A 104 6.82 -4.59 -0.99
N CYS A 105 5.88 -4.75 -0.05
CA CYS A 105 4.88 -3.72 0.27
C CYS A 105 5.53 -2.39 0.73
N LEU A 106 6.65 -2.44 1.47
CA LEU A 106 7.43 -1.24 1.85
C LEU A 106 7.98 -0.52 0.62
N VAL A 107 8.66 -1.25 -0.28
CA VAL A 107 9.25 -0.67 -1.51
C VAL A 107 8.15 -0.14 -2.43
N GLN A 108 7.12 -0.95 -2.67
CA GLN A 108 5.99 -0.59 -3.53
C GLN A 108 5.17 0.57 -2.95
N GLY A 109 5.05 0.69 -1.63
CA GLY A 109 4.42 1.84 -0.97
C GLY A 109 5.23 3.13 -1.15
N MET A 110 6.56 3.07 -1.04
CA MET A 110 7.42 4.22 -1.33
C MET A 110 7.40 4.62 -2.80
N LEU A 111 7.43 3.64 -3.71
CA LEU A 111 7.30 3.90 -5.16
C LEU A 111 5.96 4.56 -5.49
N ALA A 112 4.87 4.07 -4.89
CA ALA A 112 3.57 4.69 -5.05
C ALA A 112 3.54 6.14 -4.55
N GLY A 113 4.14 6.41 -3.38
CA GLY A 113 4.27 7.77 -2.86
C GLY A 113 5.09 8.70 -3.78
N LEU A 114 6.20 8.21 -4.34
CA LEU A 114 7.03 8.97 -5.28
C LEU A 114 6.26 9.26 -6.58
N GLU A 115 5.62 8.26 -7.16
CA GLU A 115 4.87 8.41 -8.41
C GLU A 115 3.65 9.33 -8.25
N LEU A 116 2.94 9.24 -7.11
CA LEU A 116 1.88 10.18 -6.78
C LEU A 116 2.41 11.60 -6.60
N ARG A 117 3.59 11.79 -6.00
CA ARG A 117 4.21 13.11 -5.82
C ARG A 117 4.65 13.72 -7.15
N GLU A 118 5.18 12.91 -8.07
CA GLU A 118 5.56 13.36 -9.43
C GLU A 118 4.34 13.81 -10.24
N ARG A 119 3.23 13.07 -10.16
CA ARG A 119 2.00 13.38 -10.90
C ARG A 119 1.14 14.47 -10.24
N PHE A 120 1.11 14.50 -8.92
CA PHE A 120 0.28 15.40 -8.11
C PHE A 120 1.12 16.03 -6.98
N PRO A 121 1.95 17.06 -7.27
CA PRO A 121 2.90 17.62 -6.31
C PRO A 121 2.28 18.17 -5.03
N SER A 122 1.00 18.54 -5.06
CA SER A 122 0.25 19.11 -3.93
C SER A 122 -0.59 18.08 -3.17
N LEU A 123 -0.59 16.80 -3.59
CA LEU A 123 -1.38 15.77 -2.91
C LEU A 123 -0.82 15.54 -1.49
N PRO A 124 -1.65 15.63 -0.43
CA PRO A 124 -1.28 15.18 0.90
C PRO A 124 -1.14 13.66 0.95
#